data_AF-A0A9D6XW66-F1
#
_entry.id   AF-A0A9D6XW66-F1
#
_cell.length_a   1.000
_cell.length_b   1.000
_cell.length_c   1.000
_cell.angle_alpha   90.00
_cell.angle_beta   90.00
_cell.angle_gamma   90.00
#
_symmetry.space_group_name_H-M   'P 1'
#
loop_
_entity.id
_entity.type
_entity.pdbx_description
1 polymer ?
#
loop_
_entity_poly.entity_id
_entity_poly.type
_entity_poly.pdbx_seq_one_letter_code
_entity_poly.pdbx_strand_id
1 'polypeptide(L)'
;MTETPREAARQLSRPWLDRGFKPVALHTYTDTEGNTLYWRIRAKHPDTGDKWIRPMKLNGQSYELAEPKFTDGKPLYALHRIAGNPDAAVWIVEGEQKADALNKLGLVATTSGGATSAGAADWQPLRGRAARIWPDNDDPGKAYAGEVANILLGMGCAVSCVDVDKLGLGIGDDVMQWLAAHPGAAAGDVEALLRLTSHPQRNNAAGGESESHIAYRRVADIQAKPIRWLWQGRIARGKVSMLAGNPGLGKSQVTVSMAAVVSTGGTWPVDRTHCERGHVIFLSAEDDPADTIRPRLEAAGADLSRVFILDAVVENYQADGGKVVRAFNMKTDLTRLGALLAEIGDVALIVIDPITAYLGEADSHKNAEIRALLSPLSDLAAKHGAAVVCVSHLNKSGGGDALTRVTGSMAFVAAARAAFIVAKDQENEARRLFLPLKNNIGNDQTGLAFAVQSAQVKSAAGLIETSRVLWEPEPVTVTANEVLVPQGDPEERSAVEDARQFLAGLLADGPVHAGQIKKDADGAGFNWRTVQRAADRLGVERKKAGMREGWVWNLAPKVTGKAERDTQIMVASSGSVVAFEGGAERVEVEI
;
A
#
# COMPACT_ATOMS: atom_id res chain seq x y z
N MET A 1 -45.27 -52.15 -0.50
CA MET A 1 -43.80 -52.09 -0.33
C MET A 1 -43.38 -50.70 -0.77
N THR A 2 -42.80 -49.91 0.12
CA THR A 2 -42.25 -48.60 -0.22
C THR A 2 -41.02 -48.79 -1.10
N GLU A 3 -40.98 -48.11 -2.23
CA GLU A 3 -39.85 -48.12 -3.16
C GLU A 3 -38.54 -47.75 -2.44
N THR A 4 -37.47 -48.50 -2.67
CA THR A 4 -36.17 -48.17 -2.07
C THR A 4 -35.52 -46.99 -2.80
N PRO A 5 -34.65 -46.21 -2.14
CA PRO A 5 -33.95 -45.10 -2.80
C PRO A 5 -33.14 -45.53 -4.04
N ARG A 6 -32.62 -46.76 -4.05
CA ARG A 6 -31.88 -47.31 -5.21
C ARG A 6 -32.79 -47.63 -6.39
N GLU A 7 -33.98 -48.15 -6.13
CA GLU A 7 -34.98 -48.41 -7.17
C GLU A 7 -35.48 -47.09 -7.75
N ALA A 8 -35.84 -46.13 -6.90
CA ALA A 8 -36.24 -44.79 -7.29
C ALA A 8 -35.16 -44.08 -8.12
N ALA A 9 -33.89 -44.14 -7.70
CA ALA A 9 -32.79 -43.55 -8.45
C ALA A 9 -32.64 -44.16 -9.86
N ARG A 10 -32.84 -45.48 -10.00
CA ARG A 10 -32.83 -46.16 -11.31
C ARG A 10 -34.03 -45.77 -12.16
N GLN A 11 -35.21 -45.62 -11.57
CA GLN A 11 -36.40 -45.16 -12.26
C GLN A 11 -36.23 -43.71 -12.76
N LEU A 12 -35.83 -42.79 -11.89
CA LEU A 12 -35.67 -41.37 -12.21
C LEU A 12 -34.53 -41.09 -13.21
N SER A 13 -33.49 -41.94 -13.23
CA SER A 13 -32.40 -41.85 -14.21
C SER A 13 -32.69 -42.58 -15.53
N ARG A 14 -33.82 -43.29 -15.65
CA ARG A 14 -34.12 -44.15 -16.81
C ARG A 14 -33.94 -43.46 -18.17
N PRO A 15 -34.39 -42.22 -18.39
CA PRO A 15 -34.19 -41.53 -19.68
C PRO A 15 -32.71 -41.38 -20.08
N TRP A 16 -31.80 -41.35 -19.11
CA TRP A 16 -30.35 -41.27 -19.36
C TRP A 16 -29.72 -42.65 -19.51
N LEU A 17 -30.21 -43.65 -18.77
CA LEU A 17 -29.78 -45.04 -18.93
C LEU A 17 -30.10 -45.58 -20.32
N ASP A 18 -31.28 -45.24 -20.86
CA ASP A 18 -31.68 -45.58 -22.23
C ASP A 18 -30.79 -44.88 -23.28
N ARG A 19 -30.11 -43.79 -22.92
CA ARG A 19 -29.11 -43.07 -23.73
C ARG A 19 -27.67 -43.57 -23.52
N GLY A 20 -27.49 -44.74 -22.92
CA GLY A 20 -26.17 -45.36 -22.75
C GLY A 20 -25.42 -44.99 -21.46
N PHE A 21 -25.95 -44.08 -20.62
CA PHE A 21 -25.33 -43.79 -19.32
C PHE A 21 -25.41 -45.04 -18.41
N LYS A 22 -24.37 -45.23 -17.60
CA LYS A 22 -24.32 -46.29 -16.58
C LYS A 22 -24.38 -45.68 -15.19
N PRO A 23 -25.17 -46.25 -14.24
CA PRO A 23 -25.15 -45.81 -12.85
C PRO A 23 -23.76 -46.00 -12.26
N VAL A 24 -23.24 -44.98 -11.58
CA VAL A 24 -21.92 -45.00 -10.94
C VAL A 24 -22.07 -45.04 -9.42
N ALA A 25 -22.91 -44.16 -8.86
CA ALA A 25 -23.07 -44.04 -7.41
C ALA A 25 -24.42 -43.40 -7.04
N LEU A 26 -24.84 -43.67 -5.80
CA LEU A 26 -25.94 -42.98 -5.13
C LEU A 26 -25.39 -42.48 -3.78
N HIS A 27 -25.06 -41.20 -3.70
CA HIS A 27 -24.44 -40.61 -2.52
C HIS A 27 -25.52 -40.10 -1.57
N THR A 28 -25.55 -40.62 -0.34
CA THR A 28 -26.52 -40.24 0.69
C THR A 28 -25.99 -39.10 1.55
N TYR A 29 -26.71 -37.98 1.58
CA TYR A 29 -26.45 -36.89 2.52
C TYR A 29 -27.25 -37.13 3.79
N THR A 30 -26.60 -36.99 4.94
CA THR A 30 -27.18 -37.23 6.26
C THR A 30 -27.05 -36.01 7.14
N ASP A 31 -27.83 -35.95 8.21
CA ASP A 31 -27.56 -35.06 9.34
C ASP A 31 -26.38 -35.56 10.19
N THR A 32 -26.17 -34.93 11.35
CA THR A 32 -25.14 -35.28 12.34
C THR A 32 -25.37 -36.63 13.03
N GLU A 33 -26.61 -37.11 13.08
CA GLU A 33 -26.99 -38.39 13.68
C GLU A 33 -26.96 -39.56 12.68
N GLY A 34 -26.85 -39.26 11.39
CA GLY A 34 -26.86 -40.25 10.32
C GLY A 34 -28.24 -40.46 9.68
N ASN A 35 -29.25 -39.68 10.07
CA ASN A 35 -30.55 -39.73 9.41
C ASN A 35 -30.43 -39.16 8.01
N THR A 36 -31.10 -39.78 7.04
CA THR A 36 -30.98 -39.39 5.64
C THR A 36 -31.77 -38.12 5.33
N LEU A 37 -31.10 -37.15 4.72
CA LEU A 37 -31.70 -35.88 4.27
C LEU A 37 -32.12 -35.97 2.79
N TYR A 38 -31.19 -36.37 1.92
CA TYR A 38 -31.42 -36.52 0.48
C TYR A 38 -30.28 -37.33 -0.16
N TRP A 39 -30.37 -37.57 -1.46
CA TRP A 39 -29.38 -38.31 -2.24
C TRP A 39 -28.90 -37.53 -3.46
N ARG A 40 -27.71 -37.86 -3.96
CA ARG A 40 -27.24 -37.47 -5.29
C ARG A 40 -27.01 -38.71 -6.16
N ILE A 41 -27.72 -38.76 -7.27
CA ILE A 41 -27.58 -39.80 -8.29
C ILE A 41 -26.45 -39.41 -9.21
N ARG A 42 -25.51 -40.32 -9.46
CA ARG A 42 -24.44 -40.15 -10.43
C ARG A 42 -24.48 -41.26 -11.47
N ALA A 43 -24.54 -40.87 -12.74
CA ALA A 43 -24.37 -41.75 -13.89
C ALA A 43 -23.28 -41.19 -14.82
N LYS A 44 -22.60 -42.08 -15.56
CA LYS A 44 -21.54 -41.70 -16.51
C LYS A 44 -21.74 -42.45 -17.82
N HIS A 45 -21.58 -41.76 -18.95
CA HIS A 45 -21.54 -42.41 -20.25
C HIS A 45 -20.15 -43.05 -20.44
N PRO A 46 -20.05 -44.36 -20.71
CA PRO A 46 -18.75 -45.05 -20.80
C PRO A 46 -17.90 -44.53 -21.97
N ASP A 47 -18.53 -44.24 -23.12
CA ASP A 47 -17.80 -43.87 -24.33
C ASP A 47 -17.39 -42.38 -24.37
N THR A 48 -18.30 -41.45 -24.04
CA THR A 48 -18.00 -40.01 -24.08
C THR A 48 -17.36 -39.48 -22.79
N GLY A 49 -17.54 -40.19 -21.67
CA GLY A 49 -17.10 -39.73 -20.35
C GLY A 49 -18.05 -38.74 -19.68
N ASP A 50 -19.15 -38.34 -20.33
CA ASP A 50 -20.12 -37.37 -19.81
C ASP A 50 -20.73 -37.83 -18.48
N LYS A 51 -20.89 -36.87 -17.56
CA LYS A 51 -21.41 -37.11 -16.22
C LYS A 51 -22.83 -36.53 -16.11
N TRP A 52 -23.76 -37.33 -15.61
CA TRP A 52 -25.09 -36.86 -15.20
C TRP A 52 -25.23 -36.98 -13.69
N ILE A 53 -25.39 -35.83 -13.02
CA ILE A 53 -25.49 -35.74 -11.56
C ILE A 53 -26.76 -34.96 -11.22
N ARG A 54 -27.67 -35.57 -10.45
CA ARG A 54 -28.90 -34.91 -10.00
C ARG A 54 -29.24 -35.27 -8.54
N PRO A 55 -29.71 -34.28 -7.75
CA PRO A 55 -30.23 -34.55 -6.43
C PRO A 55 -31.59 -35.26 -6.52
N MET A 56 -31.87 -36.09 -5.52
CA MET A 56 -33.13 -36.79 -5.32
C MET A 56 -33.51 -36.64 -3.85
N LYS A 57 -34.76 -36.31 -3.55
CA LYS A 57 -35.28 -36.25 -2.18
C LYS A 57 -36.55 -37.10 -2.05
N LEU A 58 -36.87 -37.44 -0.80
CA LEU A 58 -38.15 -38.06 -0.46
C LEU A 58 -39.22 -36.97 -0.33
N ASN A 59 -40.36 -37.15 -1.00
CA ASN A 59 -41.53 -36.28 -0.94
C ASN A 59 -42.74 -37.11 -0.49
N GLY A 60 -42.98 -37.14 0.82
CA GLY A 60 -44.00 -38.01 1.42
C GLY A 60 -43.64 -39.48 1.27
N GLN A 61 -44.30 -40.19 0.34
CA GLN A 61 -44.07 -41.62 0.06
C GLN A 61 -43.41 -41.88 -1.30
N SER A 62 -43.10 -40.84 -2.09
CA SER A 62 -42.46 -40.94 -3.41
C SER A 62 -41.14 -40.17 -3.45
N TYR A 63 -40.35 -40.39 -4.51
CA TYR A 63 -39.08 -39.69 -4.73
C TYR A 63 -39.19 -38.73 -5.92
N GLU A 64 -38.51 -37.60 -5.83
CA GLU A 64 -38.43 -36.62 -6.92
C GLU A 64 -37.02 -36.10 -7.13
N LEU A 65 -36.71 -35.71 -8.38
CA LEU A 65 -35.43 -35.10 -8.75
C LEU A 65 -35.37 -33.63 -8.30
N ALA A 66 -35.19 -33.43 -7.00
CA ALA A 66 -35.02 -32.12 -6.40
C ALA A 66 -34.07 -32.18 -5.21
N GLU A 67 -33.44 -31.04 -4.94
CA GLU A 67 -32.70 -30.82 -3.69
C GLU A 67 -33.67 -30.24 -2.64
N PRO A 68 -33.57 -30.65 -1.36
CA PRO A 68 -34.27 -29.96 -0.28
C PRO A 68 -33.81 -28.49 -0.18
N LYS A 69 -34.67 -27.63 0.36
CA LYS A 69 -34.30 -26.25 0.70
C LYS A 69 -33.67 -26.25 2.09
N PHE A 70 -32.49 -25.64 2.20
CA PHE A 70 -31.78 -25.45 3.46
C PHE A 70 -31.73 -23.95 3.78
N THR A 71 -32.00 -23.58 5.03
CA THR A 71 -32.00 -22.19 5.52
C THR A 71 -30.61 -21.70 5.86
N ASP A 72 -29.76 -22.58 6.38
CA ASP A 72 -28.48 -22.22 7.00
C ASP A 72 -27.27 -22.77 6.22
N GLY A 73 -27.45 -22.98 4.91
CA GLY A 73 -26.45 -23.59 4.03
C GLY A 73 -26.65 -25.10 3.83
N LYS A 74 -26.06 -25.64 2.77
CA LYS A 74 -26.21 -27.06 2.40
C LYS A 74 -25.34 -27.96 3.30
N PRO A 75 -25.86 -29.08 3.81
CA PRO A 75 -25.08 -29.98 4.64
C PRO A 75 -23.91 -30.57 3.85
N LEU A 76 -22.75 -30.70 4.51
CA LEU A 76 -21.59 -31.37 3.96
C LEU A 76 -21.84 -32.87 3.78
N TYR A 77 -21.18 -33.46 2.79
CA TYR A 77 -21.24 -34.90 2.59
C TYR A 77 -20.61 -35.65 3.78
N ALA A 78 -21.16 -36.81 4.16
CA ALA A 78 -20.68 -37.61 5.30
C ALA A 78 -20.66 -36.86 6.65
N LEU A 79 -21.59 -35.92 6.87
CA LEU A 79 -21.67 -35.10 8.09
C LEU A 79 -21.68 -35.91 9.40
N HIS A 80 -22.38 -37.05 9.44
CA HIS A 80 -22.38 -37.95 10.60
C HIS A 80 -20.98 -38.46 10.98
N ARG A 81 -20.06 -38.62 10.00
CA ARG A 81 -18.67 -39.03 10.27
C ARG A 81 -17.86 -37.89 10.86
N ILE A 82 -18.11 -36.66 10.41
CA ILE A 82 -17.51 -35.45 10.99
C ILE A 82 -17.95 -35.30 12.44
N ALA A 83 -19.25 -35.43 12.71
CA ALA A 83 -19.83 -35.32 14.05
C ALA A 83 -19.36 -36.45 14.98
N GLY A 84 -19.30 -37.69 14.49
CA GLY A 84 -18.86 -38.85 15.28
C GLY A 84 -17.36 -38.90 15.57
N ASN A 85 -16.54 -38.03 14.98
CA ASN A 85 -15.08 -38.02 15.16
C ASN A 85 -14.60 -36.58 15.45
N PRO A 86 -14.89 -35.98 16.61
CA PRO A 86 -14.63 -34.56 16.87
C PRO A 86 -13.14 -34.17 16.80
N ASP A 87 -12.24 -35.06 17.22
CA ASP A 87 -10.80 -34.78 17.29
C ASP A 87 -10.04 -35.10 16.00
N ALA A 88 -10.68 -35.77 15.04
CA ALA A 88 -10.04 -36.15 13.79
C ALA A 88 -9.82 -34.93 12.87
N ALA A 89 -8.72 -34.93 12.13
CA ALA A 89 -8.54 -33.99 11.02
C ALA A 89 -9.50 -34.34 9.89
N VAL A 90 -10.20 -33.32 9.37
CA VAL A 90 -11.20 -33.48 8.31
C VAL A 90 -10.56 -33.23 6.95
N TRP A 91 -10.63 -34.21 6.07
CA TRP A 91 -10.16 -34.12 4.68
C TRP A 91 -11.26 -33.57 3.78
N ILE A 92 -10.95 -32.55 2.97
CA ILE A 92 -11.87 -31.94 2.02
C ILE A 92 -11.39 -32.19 0.60
N VAL A 93 -12.25 -32.78 -0.22
CA VAL A 93 -11.97 -33.16 -1.61
C VAL A 93 -13.07 -32.70 -2.56
N GLU A 94 -12.76 -32.61 -3.85
CA GLU A 94 -13.74 -32.22 -4.87
C GLU A 94 -14.58 -33.41 -5.36
N GLY A 95 -15.56 -33.82 -4.55
CA GLY A 95 -16.62 -34.75 -4.96
C GLY A 95 -16.83 -35.93 -4.02
N GLU A 96 -18.05 -36.47 -4.02
CA GLU A 96 -18.50 -37.45 -3.02
C GLU A 96 -17.76 -38.79 -3.16
N GLN A 97 -17.44 -39.20 -4.40
CA GLN A 97 -16.67 -40.41 -4.67
C GLN A 97 -15.26 -40.39 -4.08
N LYS A 98 -14.61 -39.22 -4.12
CA LYS A 98 -13.26 -39.00 -3.58
C LYS A 98 -13.31 -39.06 -2.05
N ALA A 99 -14.34 -38.46 -1.47
CA ALA A 99 -14.57 -38.51 -0.02
C ALA A 99 -14.82 -39.94 0.43
N ASP A 100 -15.64 -40.71 -0.29
CA ASP A 100 -15.86 -42.14 -0.03
C ASP A 100 -14.56 -42.96 -0.09
N ALA A 101 -13.66 -42.67 -1.03
CA ALA A 101 -12.38 -43.37 -1.15
C ALA A 101 -11.50 -43.15 0.08
N LEU A 102 -11.32 -41.90 0.52
CA LEU A 102 -10.55 -41.59 1.73
C LEU A 102 -11.21 -42.13 3.01
N ASN A 103 -12.54 -42.06 3.08
CA ASN A 103 -13.34 -42.60 4.18
C ASN A 103 -13.21 -44.13 4.32
N LYS A 104 -12.97 -44.86 3.23
CA LYS A 104 -12.70 -46.32 3.25
C LYS A 104 -11.30 -46.66 3.77
N LEU A 105 -10.34 -45.73 3.64
CA LEU A 105 -8.99 -45.88 4.20
C LEU A 105 -8.94 -45.62 5.71
N GLY A 106 -10.04 -45.16 6.32
CA GLY A 106 -10.13 -44.85 7.75
C GLY A 106 -9.96 -43.37 8.10
N LEU A 107 -9.84 -42.49 7.10
CA LEU A 107 -9.81 -41.04 7.30
C LEU A 107 -11.24 -40.49 7.48
N VAL A 108 -11.35 -39.27 8.02
CA VAL A 108 -12.62 -38.52 8.04
C VAL A 108 -12.60 -37.56 6.86
N ALA A 109 -13.35 -37.87 5.80
CA ALA A 109 -13.37 -37.10 4.57
C ALA A 109 -14.77 -36.61 4.18
N THR A 110 -14.83 -35.42 3.58
CA THR A 110 -16.06 -34.73 3.19
C THR A 110 -15.89 -33.94 1.90
N THR A 111 -17.02 -33.42 1.40
CA THR A 111 -17.07 -32.49 0.26
C THR A 111 -18.31 -31.60 0.37
N SER A 112 -18.26 -30.40 -0.21
CA SER A 112 -19.46 -29.59 -0.46
C SER A 112 -20.25 -30.02 -1.70
N GLY A 113 -19.69 -30.93 -2.51
CA GLY A 113 -20.33 -31.48 -3.71
C GLY A 113 -19.44 -31.40 -4.97
N GLY A 114 -18.97 -30.21 -5.35
CA GLY A 114 -18.08 -30.00 -6.50
C GLY A 114 -17.40 -28.62 -6.49
N ALA A 115 -16.59 -28.30 -7.51
CA ALA A 115 -15.76 -27.09 -7.57
C ALA A 115 -16.48 -25.75 -7.28
N THR A 116 -17.78 -25.64 -7.54
CA THR A 116 -18.54 -24.39 -7.39
C THR A 116 -19.52 -24.40 -6.22
N SER A 117 -19.47 -25.41 -5.33
CA SER A 117 -20.43 -25.55 -4.24
C SER A 117 -19.93 -25.05 -2.88
N ALA A 118 -18.71 -24.51 -2.80
CA ALA A 118 -18.12 -24.07 -1.54
C ALA A 118 -18.95 -22.99 -0.84
N GLY A 119 -19.29 -21.88 -1.51
CA GLY A 119 -20.08 -20.80 -0.90
C GLY A 119 -21.53 -21.14 -0.50
N ALA A 120 -22.10 -22.23 -1.01
CA ALA A 120 -23.48 -22.64 -0.67
C ALA A 120 -23.55 -23.66 0.49
N ALA A 121 -22.40 -24.18 0.95
CA ALA A 121 -22.35 -25.22 1.96
C ALA A 121 -22.31 -24.64 3.38
N ASP A 122 -22.89 -25.37 4.33
CA ASP A 122 -22.72 -25.12 5.76
C ASP A 122 -21.42 -25.76 6.24
N TRP A 123 -20.43 -24.92 6.52
CA TRP A 123 -19.13 -25.33 7.01
C TRP A 123 -18.99 -25.25 8.54
N GLN A 124 -20.02 -24.79 9.26
CA GLN A 124 -19.99 -24.67 10.73
C GLN A 124 -19.55 -25.96 11.46
N PRO A 125 -19.88 -27.18 10.98
CA PRO A 125 -19.41 -28.42 11.62
C PRO A 125 -17.88 -28.58 11.70
N LEU A 126 -17.10 -27.77 10.96
CA LEU A 126 -15.63 -27.81 10.96
C LEU A 126 -14.99 -26.75 11.87
N ARG A 127 -15.77 -25.85 12.47
CA ARG A 127 -15.26 -24.71 13.25
C ARG A 127 -14.19 -25.12 14.27
N GLY A 128 -13.03 -24.46 14.21
CA GLY A 128 -11.90 -24.71 15.12
C GLY A 128 -11.12 -26.01 14.90
N ARG A 129 -11.45 -26.82 13.87
CA ARG A 129 -10.85 -28.14 13.64
C ARG A 129 -9.65 -28.09 12.70
N ALA A 130 -8.87 -29.18 12.67
CA ALA A 130 -7.86 -29.36 11.62
C ALA A 130 -8.54 -29.78 10.30
N ALA A 131 -8.30 -29.00 9.24
CA ALA A 131 -8.83 -29.21 7.91
C ALA A 131 -7.71 -29.43 6.89
N ARG A 132 -7.84 -30.47 6.08
CA ARG A 132 -6.84 -30.88 5.08
C ARG A 132 -7.50 -30.92 3.70
N ILE A 133 -7.18 -29.95 2.86
CA ILE A 133 -7.77 -29.81 1.52
C ILE A 133 -6.90 -30.57 0.53
N TRP A 134 -7.52 -31.37 -0.34
CA TRP A 134 -6.85 -32.03 -1.45
C TRP A 134 -7.59 -31.68 -2.76
N PRO A 135 -7.07 -30.69 -3.52
CA PRO A 135 -7.68 -30.26 -4.78
C PRO A 135 -7.41 -31.23 -5.93
N ASP A 136 -8.17 -31.07 -7.00
CA ASP A 136 -7.83 -31.62 -8.31
C ASP A 136 -6.64 -30.83 -8.88
N ASN A 137 -5.80 -31.48 -9.69
CA ASN A 137 -4.60 -30.87 -10.25
C ASN A 137 -4.90 -30.03 -11.51
N ASP A 138 -5.80 -29.06 -11.38
CA ASP A 138 -6.16 -28.10 -12.42
C ASP A 138 -6.54 -26.73 -11.83
N ASP A 139 -6.74 -25.73 -12.69
CA ASP A 139 -7.07 -24.36 -12.23
C ASP A 139 -8.40 -24.29 -11.45
N PRO A 140 -9.50 -24.95 -11.88
CA PRO A 140 -10.74 -24.99 -11.11
C PRO A 140 -10.58 -25.63 -9.73
N GLY A 141 -9.85 -26.74 -9.62
CA GLY A 141 -9.58 -27.43 -8.36
C GLY A 141 -8.75 -26.58 -7.40
N LYS A 142 -7.72 -25.88 -7.93
CA LYS A 142 -6.91 -24.91 -7.16
C LYS A 142 -7.75 -23.73 -6.68
N ALA A 143 -8.67 -23.22 -7.51
CA ALA A 143 -9.60 -22.16 -7.12
C ALA A 143 -10.58 -22.61 -6.02
N TYR A 144 -11.17 -23.80 -6.15
CA TYR A 144 -12.03 -24.41 -5.12
C TYR A 144 -11.30 -24.55 -3.79
N ALA A 145 -10.07 -25.08 -3.80
CA ALA A 145 -9.26 -25.19 -2.60
C ALA A 145 -8.99 -23.83 -1.95
N GLY A 146 -8.75 -22.79 -2.74
CA GLY A 146 -8.59 -21.42 -2.23
C GLY A 146 -9.86 -20.89 -1.56
N GLU A 147 -11.03 -21.09 -2.18
CA GLU A 147 -12.32 -20.67 -1.61
C GLU A 147 -12.63 -21.39 -0.29
N VAL A 148 -12.49 -22.73 -0.27
CA VAL A 148 -12.67 -23.55 0.94
C VAL A 148 -11.67 -23.15 2.02
N ALA A 149 -10.39 -22.96 1.68
CA ALA A 149 -9.38 -22.56 2.64
C ALA A 149 -9.75 -21.24 3.33
N ASN A 150 -10.20 -20.24 2.57
CA ASN A 150 -10.62 -18.95 3.12
C ASN A 150 -11.81 -19.09 4.07
N ILE A 151 -12.83 -19.87 3.69
CA ILE A 151 -14.00 -20.13 4.54
C ILE A 151 -13.59 -20.83 5.85
N LEU A 152 -12.76 -21.86 5.76
CA LEU A 152 -12.31 -22.65 6.92
C LEU A 152 -11.37 -21.85 7.85
N LEU A 153 -10.46 -21.05 7.29
CA LEU A 153 -9.62 -20.12 8.06
C LEU A 153 -10.48 -19.09 8.81
N GLY A 154 -11.54 -18.58 8.17
CA GLY A 154 -12.52 -17.68 8.80
C GLY A 154 -13.25 -18.28 10.01
N MET A 155 -13.38 -19.61 10.06
CA MET A 155 -13.96 -20.33 11.20
C MET A 155 -12.92 -20.82 12.21
N GLY A 156 -11.68 -20.33 12.13
CA GLY A 156 -10.60 -20.70 13.05
C GLY A 156 -10.08 -22.12 12.86
N CYS A 157 -10.29 -22.74 11.70
CA CYS A 157 -9.75 -24.07 11.41
C CYS A 157 -8.23 -23.99 11.17
N ALA A 158 -7.50 -25.02 11.60
CA ALA A 158 -6.12 -25.21 11.17
C ALA A 158 -6.12 -25.84 9.77
N VAL A 159 -5.95 -25.01 8.73
CA VAL A 159 -6.04 -25.45 7.33
C VAL A 159 -4.66 -25.84 6.78
N SER A 160 -4.63 -26.89 5.98
CA SER A 160 -3.47 -27.26 5.16
C SER A 160 -3.96 -27.79 3.82
N CYS A 161 -3.18 -27.60 2.76
CA CYS A 161 -3.53 -28.03 1.40
C CYS A 161 -2.47 -28.98 0.87
N VAL A 162 -2.87 -30.09 0.24
CA VAL A 162 -1.95 -31.01 -0.43
C VAL A 162 -1.28 -30.31 -1.60
N ASP A 163 0.05 -30.39 -1.68
CA ASP A 163 0.82 -29.84 -2.79
C ASP A 163 0.76 -30.79 -3.99
N VAL A 164 -0.31 -30.67 -4.79
CA VAL A 164 -0.57 -31.55 -5.95
C VAL A 164 0.53 -31.46 -7.01
N ASP A 165 1.22 -30.31 -7.13
CA ASP A 165 2.33 -30.11 -8.06
C ASP A 165 3.57 -30.96 -7.67
N LYS A 166 3.66 -31.40 -6.40
CA LYS A 166 4.72 -32.28 -5.90
C LYS A 166 4.37 -33.77 -5.96
N LEU A 167 3.14 -34.13 -6.30
CA LEU A 167 2.69 -35.52 -6.35
C LEU A 167 2.96 -36.22 -7.69
N GLY A 168 3.48 -35.50 -8.69
CA GLY A 168 3.72 -36.05 -10.02
C GLY A 168 2.44 -36.43 -10.77
N LEU A 169 1.32 -35.80 -10.42
CA LEU A 169 0.01 -36.01 -11.05
C LEU A 169 -0.08 -35.25 -12.38
N GLY A 170 -0.82 -35.81 -13.36
CA GLY A 170 -1.16 -35.12 -14.59
C GLY A 170 -2.13 -33.95 -14.38
N ILE A 171 -2.32 -33.11 -15.40
CA ILE A 171 -3.32 -32.02 -15.34
C ILE A 171 -4.72 -32.64 -15.28
N GLY A 172 -5.51 -32.24 -14.28
CA GLY A 172 -6.85 -32.75 -14.00
C GLY A 172 -6.88 -34.08 -13.24
N ASP A 173 -5.72 -34.63 -12.87
CA ASP A 173 -5.66 -35.80 -11.99
C ASP A 173 -5.99 -35.41 -10.55
N ASP A 174 -6.59 -36.35 -9.82
CA ASP A 174 -7.08 -36.15 -8.47
C ASP A 174 -6.66 -37.30 -7.53
N VAL A 175 -7.21 -37.32 -6.31
CA VAL A 175 -6.94 -38.35 -5.30
C VAL A 175 -7.19 -39.78 -5.83
N MET A 176 -8.13 -39.97 -6.76
CA MET A 176 -8.43 -41.28 -7.34
C MET A 176 -7.27 -41.78 -8.20
N GLN A 177 -6.67 -40.92 -9.03
CA GLN A 177 -5.49 -41.27 -9.82
C GLN A 177 -4.29 -41.53 -8.92
N TRP A 178 -4.12 -40.73 -7.85
CA TRP A 178 -3.08 -40.99 -6.87
C TRP A 178 -3.25 -42.37 -6.19
N LEU A 179 -4.46 -42.72 -5.74
CA LEU A 179 -4.75 -44.02 -5.12
C LEU A 179 -4.59 -45.19 -6.11
N ALA A 180 -4.94 -45.00 -7.39
CA ALA A 180 -4.73 -46.01 -8.42
C ALA A 180 -3.24 -46.28 -8.67
N ALA A 181 -2.40 -45.25 -8.60
CA ALA A 181 -0.95 -45.38 -8.68
C ALA A 181 -0.33 -45.99 -7.40
N HIS A 182 -1.04 -45.98 -6.27
CA HIS A 182 -0.60 -46.48 -4.97
C HIS A 182 -1.58 -47.52 -4.38
N PRO A 183 -1.74 -48.70 -4.99
CA PRO A 183 -2.78 -49.67 -4.64
C PRO A 183 -2.67 -50.29 -3.23
N GLY A 184 -1.57 -50.02 -2.50
CA GLY A 184 -1.36 -50.43 -1.10
C GLY A 184 -1.40 -49.29 -0.08
N ALA A 185 -1.75 -48.05 -0.49
CA ALA A 185 -1.75 -46.90 0.39
C ALA A 185 -2.77 -47.07 1.54
N ALA A 186 -2.31 -46.85 2.76
CA ALA A 186 -3.14 -46.77 3.96
C ALA A 186 -3.38 -45.30 4.36
N ALA A 187 -4.22 -45.07 5.38
CA ALA A 187 -4.46 -43.72 5.92
C ALA A 187 -3.16 -42.97 6.23
N GLY A 188 -2.18 -43.65 6.84
CA GLY A 188 -0.90 -43.05 7.20
C GLY A 188 -0.11 -42.49 6.01
N ASP A 189 -0.19 -43.12 4.83
CA ASP A 189 0.48 -42.64 3.61
C ASP A 189 -0.16 -41.33 3.11
N VAL A 190 -1.49 -41.27 3.14
CA VAL A 190 -2.23 -40.04 2.82
C VAL A 190 -1.94 -38.94 3.85
N GLU A 191 -1.84 -39.30 5.13
CA GLU A 191 -1.44 -38.37 6.18
C GLU A 191 0.01 -37.90 6.07
N ALA A 192 0.89 -38.66 5.43
CA ALA A 192 2.28 -38.28 5.22
C ALA A 192 2.51 -37.36 4.00
N LEU A 193 1.49 -37.15 3.17
CA LEU A 193 1.62 -36.30 1.99
C LEU A 193 2.10 -34.88 2.35
N LEU A 194 2.99 -34.36 1.50
CA LEU A 194 3.45 -32.99 1.59
C LEU A 194 2.26 -32.05 1.47
N ARG A 195 2.09 -31.24 2.52
CA ARG A 195 1.04 -30.24 2.59
C ARG A 195 1.67 -28.86 2.73
N LEU A 196 1.19 -27.95 1.89
CA LEU A 196 1.34 -26.53 2.10
C LEU A 196 0.52 -26.18 3.34
N THR A 197 1.20 -25.97 4.45
CA THR A 197 0.54 -25.45 5.66
C THR A 197 0.39 -23.95 5.51
N SER A 198 -0.84 -23.45 5.58
CA SER A 198 -1.06 -22.11 6.09
C SER A 198 -0.73 -22.18 7.58
N HIS A 199 0.53 -21.91 7.96
CA HIS A 199 0.82 -21.52 9.34
C HIS A 199 -0.10 -20.33 9.66
N PRO A 200 -0.60 -20.19 10.91
CA PRO A 200 -1.16 -18.93 11.35
C PRO A 200 -0.02 -17.92 11.44
N GLN A 201 0.49 -17.45 10.30
CA GLN A 201 0.91 -16.07 10.21
C GLN A 201 -0.36 -15.29 10.53
N ARG A 202 -0.36 -14.54 11.62
CA ARG A 202 -1.37 -13.50 11.85
C ARG A 202 -1.25 -12.46 10.75
N ASN A 203 -1.79 -12.78 9.59
CA ASN A 203 -2.02 -11.89 8.49
C ASN A 203 -3.52 -11.90 8.27
N ASN A 204 -4.13 -10.80 8.69
CA ASN A 204 -5.52 -10.45 8.51
C ASN A 204 -6.01 -10.81 7.11
N ALA A 205 -7.04 -11.65 7.08
CA ALA A 205 -7.97 -11.77 5.98
C ALA A 205 -8.86 -10.52 5.89
N ALA A 206 -9.48 -10.33 4.73
CA ALA A 206 -10.84 -9.82 4.65
C ALA A 206 -11.55 -10.55 3.49
N GLY A 207 -12.76 -11.11 3.66
CA GLY A 207 -13.70 -11.12 4.79
C GLY A 207 -14.83 -12.14 4.56
N GLY A 208 -15.80 -12.36 5.45
CA GLY A 208 -16.15 -11.78 6.76
C GLY A 208 -16.84 -12.85 7.64
N GLU A 209 -17.28 -12.64 8.88
CA GLU A 209 -17.59 -11.44 9.67
C GLU A 209 -16.49 -11.10 10.69
N SER A 210 -16.33 -9.80 10.95
CA SER A 210 -15.17 -9.20 11.59
C SER A 210 -15.16 -9.37 13.11
N GLU A 211 -14.59 -10.47 13.63
CA GLU A 211 -13.96 -10.40 14.94
C GLU A 211 -12.69 -9.54 14.82
N SER A 212 -12.87 -8.28 15.22
CA SER A 212 -11.81 -7.26 15.23
C SER A 212 -10.72 -7.68 16.21
N HIS A 213 -9.63 -8.25 15.72
CA HIS A 213 -8.47 -8.57 16.54
C HIS A 213 -7.35 -7.57 16.29
N ILE A 214 -6.69 -7.15 17.37
CA ILE A 214 -5.58 -6.21 17.30
C ILE A 214 -4.33 -6.98 16.86
N ALA A 215 -3.84 -6.68 15.66
CA ALA A 215 -2.54 -7.16 15.20
C ALA A 215 -1.42 -6.45 15.98
N TYR A 216 -0.50 -7.21 16.57
CA TYR A 216 0.68 -6.69 17.26
C TYR A 216 1.92 -7.49 16.87
N ARG A 217 3.10 -6.85 16.95
CA ARG A 217 4.41 -7.48 16.75
C ARG A 217 5.37 -6.98 17.83
N ARG A 218 6.27 -7.84 18.30
CA ARG A 218 7.37 -7.41 19.17
C ARG A 218 8.43 -6.72 18.31
N VAL A 219 8.94 -5.57 18.76
CA VAL A 219 9.96 -4.81 18.01
C VAL A 219 11.22 -5.63 17.76
N ALA A 220 11.62 -6.49 18.71
CA ALA A 220 12.76 -7.40 18.57
C ALA A 220 12.65 -8.38 17.39
N ASP A 221 11.43 -8.71 16.96
CA ASP A 221 11.19 -9.62 15.83
C ASP A 221 11.15 -8.86 14.48
N ILE A 222 11.28 -7.53 14.51
CA ILE A 222 11.31 -6.67 13.32
C ILE A 222 12.76 -6.41 12.95
N GLN A 223 13.19 -6.96 11.80
CA GLN A 223 14.49 -6.65 11.25
C GLN A 223 14.58 -5.17 10.86
N ALA A 224 15.54 -4.44 11.44
CA ALA A 224 15.84 -3.07 11.05
C ALA A 224 16.32 -3.02 9.59
N LYS A 225 15.81 -2.05 8.82
CA LYS A 225 16.17 -1.86 7.41
C LYS A 225 16.46 -0.39 7.13
N PRO A 226 17.46 -0.06 6.32
CA PRO A 226 17.71 1.32 5.91
C PRO A 226 16.57 1.84 5.03
N ILE A 227 16.37 3.15 5.03
CA ILE A 227 15.46 3.79 4.08
C ILE A 227 16.06 3.66 2.69
N ARG A 228 15.31 3.04 1.77
CA ARG A 228 15.65 3.05 0.34
C ARG A 228 15.14 4.33 -0.28
N TRP A 229 16.03 5.08 -0.93
CA TRP A 229 15.70 6.33 -1.60
C TRP A 229 15.52 6.09 -3.09
N LEU A 230 14.52 6.74 -3.69
CA LEU A 230 14.45 6.92 -5.13
C LEU A 230 15.35 8.11 -5.50
N TRP A 231 15.17 9.23 -4.79
CA TRP A 231 16.03 10.41 -4.83
C TRP A 231 16.53 10.69 -3.41
N GLN A 232 17.85 10.58 -3.22
CA GLN A 232 18.50 10.65 -1.91
C GLN A 232 18.05 11.87 -1.09
N GLY A 233 17.59 11.59 0.14
CA GLY A 233 17.13 12.59 1.09
C GLY A 233 15.84 13.31 0.72
N ARG A 234 15.21 13.04 -0.43
CA ARG A 234 14.01 13.74 -0.92
C ARG A 234 12.83 12.81 -1.14
N ILE A 235 12.96 11.84 -2.04
CA ILE A 235 11.88 10.93 -2.42
C ILE A 235 12.24 9.51 -2.00
N ALA A 236 11.53 8.97 -1.01
CA ALA A 236 11.78 7.63 -0.48
C ALA A 236 10.92 6.57 -1.19
N ARG A 237 11.51 5.40 -1.46
CA ARG A 237 10.78 4.23 -1.94
C ARG A 237 9.84 3.69 -0.87
N GLY A 238 8.70 3.18 -1.32
CA GLY A 238 7.67 2.63 -0.46
C GLY A 238 6.94 3.67 0.40
N LYS A 239 6.93 4.94 -0.02
CA LYS A 239 6.33 6.06 0.71
C LYS A 239 5.65 7.03 -0.23
N VAL A 240 4.71 7.80 0.33
CA VAL A 240 4.04 8.90 -0.36
C VAL A 240 4.71 10.23 -0.01
N SER A 241 5.05 10.98 -1.06
CA SER A 241 5.57 12.35 -1.00
C SER A 241 4.61 13.32 -1.67
N MET A 242 4.46 14.52 -1.12
CA MET A 242 3.63 15.57 -1.70
C MET A 242 4.46 16.62 -2.43
N LEU A 243 4.00 17.04 -3.60
CA LEU A 243 4.52 18.19 -4.33
C LEU A 243 3.42 19.26 -4.45
N ALA A 244 3.51 20.29 -3.62
CA ALA A 244 2.56 21.38 -3.59
C ALA A 244 3.05 22.61 -4.37
N GLY A 245 2.17 23.54 -4.69
CA GLY A 245 2.54 24.83 -5.26
C GLY A 245 1.41 25.46 -6.06
N ASN A 246 1.51 26.76 -6.33
CA ASN A 246 0.51 27.45 -7.15
C ASN A 246 0.42 26.84 -8.57
N PRO A 247 -0.75 26.93 -9.25
CA PRO A 247 -0.88 26.54 -10.64
C PRO A 247 0.16 27.23 -11.55
N GLY A 248 0.64 26.53 -12.58
CA GLY A 248 1.56 27.08 -13.59
C GLY A 248 3.01 27.27 -13.16
N LEU A 249 3.44 26.74 -12.01
CA LEU A 249 4.82 26.90 -11.52
C LEU A 249 5.81 25.80 -11.92
N GLY A 250 5.37 24.79 -12.69
CA GLY A 250 6.27 23.74 -13.18
C GLY A 250 6.25 22.42 -12.40
N LYS A 251 5.20 22.15 -11.61
CA LYS A 251 5.10 20.91 -10.80
C LYS A 251 5.12 19.65 -11.68
N SER A 252 4.30 19.63 -12.73
CA SER A 252 4.23 18.52 -13.69
C SER A 252 5.52 18.38 -14.50
N GLN A 253 6.21 19.49 -14.77
CA GLN A 253 7.55 19.46 -15.38
C GLN A 253 8.59 18.85 -14.44
N VAL A 254 8.51 19.12 -13.13
CA VAL A 254 9.37 18.49 -12.12
C VAL A 254 9.11 16.99 -12.05
N THR A 255 7.86 16.53 -12.06
CA THR A 255 7.55 15.09 -12.06
C THR A 255 7.99 14.40 -13.36
N VAL A 256 7.87 15.06 -14.52
CA VAL A 256 8.45 14.60 -15.79
C VAL A 256 9.97 14.49 -15.72
N SER A 257 10.65 15.47 -15.12
CA SER A 257 12.10 15.42 -14.93
C SER A 257 12.52 14.25 -14.04
N MET A 258 11.76 13.97 -12.97
CA MET A 258 11.98 12.78 -12.14
C MET A 258 11.77 11.50 -12.95
N ALA A 259 10.71 11.42 -13.75
CA ALA A 259 10.42 10.27 -14.58
C ALA A 259 11.53 9.99 -15.61
N ALA A 260 12.12 11.05 -16.20
CA ALA A 260 13.24 10.91 -17.13
C ALA A 260 14.48 10.30 -16.45
N VAL A 261 14.83 10.75 -15.24
CA VAL A 261 15.95 10.19 -14.47
C VAL A 261 15.69 8.72 -14.09
N VAL A 262 14.48 8.40 -13.62
CA VAL A 262 14.11 7.04 -13.19
C VAL A 262 14.07 6.06 -14.37
N SER A 263 13.45 6.45 -15.47
CA SER A 263 13.30 5.60 -16.66
C SER A 263 14.65 5.28 -17.31
N THR A 264 15.61 6.19 -17.23
CA THR A 264 16.96 6.00 -17.81
C THR A 264 17.97 5.40 -16.83
N GLY A 265 17.71 5.46 -15.51
CA GLY A 265 18.73 5.19 -14.48
C GLY A 265 19.81 6.28 -14.44
N GLY A 266 19.41 7.52 -14.76
CA GLY A 266 20.30 8.67 -14.87
C GLY A 266 20.80 9.18 -13.51
N THR A 267 21.38 10.37 -13.54
CA THR A 267 21.93 11.04 -12.35
C THR A 267 20.97 12.13 -11.87
N TRP A 268 20.67 12.13 -10.57
CA TRP A 268 19.88 13.20 -9.94
C TRP A 268 20.61 14.55 -9.97
N PRO A 269 19.87 15.67 -10.06
CA PRO A 269 20.47 16.99 -10.06
C PRO A 269 21.02 17.33 -8.67
N VAL A 270 22.04 18.20 -8.65
CA VAL A 270 22.75 18.70 -7.46
C VAL A 270 23.55 17.64 -6.70
N ASP A 271 22.90 16.64 -6.11
CA ASP A 271 23.61 15.62 -5.31
C ASP A 271 24.40 14.59 -6.15
N ARG A 272 24.20 14.61 -7.47
CA ARG A 272 24.88 13.75 -8.45
C ARG A 272 24.78 12.25 -8.14
N THR A 273 23.76 11.84 -7.38
CA THR A 273 23.54 10.43 -7.06
C THR A 273 22.93 9.69 -8.25
N HIS A 274 23.33 8.44 -8.45
CA HIS A 274 22.77 7.60 -9.51
C HIS A 274 21.42 7.02 -9.08
N CYS A 275 20.46 7.03 -10.00
CA CYS A 275 19.17 6.38 -9.83
C CYS A 275 19.23 4.94 -10.34
N GLU A 276 18.72 3.98 -9.56
CA GLU A 276 18.39 2.66 -10.09
C GLU A 276 17.29 2.83 -11.16
N ARG A 277 17.51 2.26 -12.35
CA ARG A 277 16.53 2.31 -13.44
C ARG A 277 15.26 1.57 -13.04
N GLY A 278 14.10 2.10 -13.41
CA GLY A 278 12.82 1.43 -13.17
C GLY A 278 11.69 1.97 -14.04
N HIS A 279 10.50 1.40 -13.86
CA HIS A 279 9.29 1.84 -14.56
C HIS A 279 8.61 2.98 -13.82
N VAL A 280 7.94 3.85 -14.58
CA VAL A 280 7.18 4.99 -14.07
C VAL A 280 5.74 4.91 -14.53
N ILE A 281 4.79 5.13 -13.62
CA ILE A 281 3.37 5.22 -13.96
C ILE A 281 2.88 6.63 -13.68
N PHE A 282 2.18 7.24 -14.65
CA PHE A 282 1.46 8.51 -14.47
C PHE A 282 -0.04 8.25 -14.38
N LEU A 283 -0.65 8.85 -13.36
CA LEU A 283 -2.08 9.14 -13.30
C LEU A 283 -2.20 10.65 -13.52
N SER A 284 -2.54 11.06 -14.75
CA SER A 284 -2.76 12.46 -15.09
C SER A 284 -4.21 12.70 -15.49
N ALA A 285 -4.84 13.70 -14.89
CA ALA A 285 -6.22 14.09 -15.20
C ALA A 285 -6.32 15.47 -15.87
N GLU A 286 -5.24 16.27 -15.82
CA GLU A 286 -5.22 17.64 -16.36
C GLU A 286 -4.54 17.74 -17.73
N ASP A 287 -3.54 16.90 -18.01
CA ASP A 287 -2.72 16.97 -19.22
C ASP A 287 -3.00 15.78 -20.16
N ASP A 288 -3.10 16.03 -21.46
CA ASP A 288 -3.25 14.97 -22.46
C ASP A 288 -1.92 14.20 -22.66
N PRO A 289 -1.96 12.85 -22.71
CA PRO A 289 -0.77 12.04 -22.88
C PRO A 289 0.00 12.30 -24.18
N ALA A 290 -0.71 12.53 -25.29
CA ALA A 290 -0.13 12.57 -26.63
C ALA A 290 0.44 13.95 -26.97
N ASP A 291 -0.27 15.03 -26.64
CA ASP A 291 0.17 16.40 -26.98
C ASP A 291 1.02 17.07 -25.89
N THR A 292 0.93 16.60 -24.64
CA THR A 292 1.53 17.29 -23.51
C THR A 292 2.54 16.42 -22.77
N ILE A 293 2.13 15.27 -22.22
CA ILE A 293 3.01 14.46 -21.35
C ILE A 293 4.16 13.84 -22.15
N ARG A 294 3.84 13.17 -23.26
CA ARG A 294 4.85 12.50 -24.10
C ARG A 294 5.89 13.49 -24.66
N PRO A 295 5.53 14.63 -25.28
CA PRO A 295 6.52 15.59 -25.75
C PRO A 295 7.43 16.13 -24.64
N ARG A 296 6.90 16.36 -23.43
CA ARG A 296 7.72 16.79 -22.28
C ARG A 296 8.68 15.69 -21.83
N LEU A 297 8.26 14.43 -21.81
CA LEU A 297 9.12 13.28 -21.50
C LEU A 297 10.23 13.11 -22.53
N GLU A 298 9.92 13.24 -23.82
CA GLU A 298 10.91 13.21 -24.91
C GLU A 298 11.92 14.35 -24.77
N ALA A 299 11.46 15.58 -24.53
CA ALA A 299 12.33 16.74 -24.33
C ALA A 299 13.23 16.62 -23.08
N ALA A 300 12.75 15.92 -22.05
CA ALA A 300 13.50 15.60 -20.83
C ALA A 300 14.47 14.41 -21.01
N GLY A 301 14.40 13.69 -22.13
CA GLY A 301 15.27 12.54 -22.42
C GLY A 301 14.85 11.24 -21.71
N ALA A 302 13.55 11.08 -21.42
CA ALA A 302 13.04 9.86 -20.79
C ALA A 302 13.11 8.64 -21.71
N ASP A 303 13.30 7.45 -21.12
CA ASP A 303 13.06 6.18 -21.82
C ASP A 303 11.55 5.91 -21.83
N LEU A 304 10.89 6.30 -22.93
CA LEU A 304 9.44 6.19 -23.08
C LEU A 304 8.92 4.75 -22.95
N SER A 305 9.74 3.73 -23.26
CA SER A 305 9.32 2.32 -23.14
C SER A 305 9.10 1.89 -21.69
N ARG A 306 9.55 2.71 -20.72
CA ARG A 306 9.42 2.46 -19.29
C ARG A 306 8.42 3.37 -18.60
N VAL A 307 7.73 4.22 -19.36
CA VAL A 307 6.74 5.16 -18.83
C VAL A 307 5.34 4.73 -19.27
N PHE A 308 4.47 4.51 -18.31
CA PHE A 308 3.09 4.06 -18.51
C PHE A 308 2.12 5.15 -18.08
N ILE A 309 1.00 5.28 -18.79
CA ILE A 309 -0.12 6.12 -18.41
C ILE A 309 -1.25 5.21 -17.95
N LEU A 310 -1.87 5.54 -16.81
CA LEU A 310 -3.11 4.91 -16.38
C LEU A 310 -4.27 5.78 -16.84
N ASP A 311 -4.88 5.41 -17.96
CA ASP A 311 -5.96 6.19 -18.59
C ASP A 311 -7.31 6.03 -17.88
N ALA A 312 -7.73 4.78 -17.64
CA ALA A 312 -9.06 4.48 -17.11
C ALA A 312 -9.15 3.09 -16.47
N VAL A 313 -10.22 2.86 -15.72
CA VAL A 313 -10.65 1.54 -15.26
C VAL A 313 -11.73 1.03 -16.20
N VAL A 314 -11.53 -0.17 -16.74
CA VAL A 314 -12.48 -0.85 -17.62
C VAL A 314 -13.17 -1.96 -16.84
N GLU A 315 -14.49 -1.89 -16.73
CA GLU A 315 -15.32 -2.89 -16.06
C GLU A 315 -16.11 -3.69 -17.11
N ASN A 316 -16.10 -5.02 -16.97
CA ASN A 316 -16.82 -5.92 -17.87
C ASN A 316 -18.21 -6.28 -17.33
N TYR A 317 -19.17 -6.34 -18.27
CA TYR A 317 -20.53 -6.91 -18.22
C TYR A 317 -21.65 -6.00 -17.72
N GLN A 318 -22.16 -5.16 -18.64
CA GLN A 318 -23.61 -5.05 -18.79
C GLN A 318 -24.16 -6.30 -19.51
N ALA A 319 -25.45 -6.59 -19.32
CA ALA A 319 -26.12 -7.78 -19.88
C ALA A 319 -26.09 -7.86 -21.43
N ASP A 320 -25.65 -6.80 -22.12
CA ASP A 320 -25.51 -6.69 -23.57
C ASP A 320 -24.06 -6.88 -24.08
N GLY A 321 -23.09 -7.10 -23.19
CA GLY A 321 -21.66 -7.20 -23.56
C GLY A 321 -20.93 -5.86 -23.67
N GLY A 322 -21.55 -4.74 -23.29
CA GLY A 322 -20.91 -3.42 -23.20
C GLY A 322 -19.83 -3.35 -22.12
N LYS A 323 -18.75 -2.61 -22.42
CA LYS A 323 -17.69 -2.26 -21.46
C LYS A 323 -17.98 -0.90 -20.86
N VAL A 324 -17.90 -0.78 -19.54
CA VAL A 324 -17.98 0.52 -18.85
C VAL A 324 -16.56 1.02 -18.62
N VAL A 325 -16.26 2.21 -19.12
CA VAL A 325 -14.98 2.89 -18.91
C VAL A 325 -15.22 4.05 -17.95
N ARG A 326 -14.49 4.08 -16.85
CA ARG A 326 -14.57 5.17 -15.85
C ARG A 326 -13.20 5.60 -15.37
N ALA A 327 -13.13 6.79 -14.78
CA ALA A 327 -11.92 7.28 -14.14
C ALA A 327 -11.50 6.38 -12.96
N PHE A 328 -10.19 6.35 -12.69
CA PHE A 328 -9.62 5.69 -11.53
C PHE A 328 -10.09 6.38 -10.24
N ASN A 329 -10.44 5.60 -9.23
CA ASN A 329 -10.83 6.09 -7.91
C ASN A 329 -9.91 5.50 -6.83
N MET A 330 -9.22 6.40 -6.10
CA MET A 330 -8.24 6.03 -5.09
C MET A 330 -8.81 5.17 -3.97
N LYS A 331 -10.10 5.29 -3.65
CA LYS A 331 -10.71 4.52 -2.57
C LYS A 331 -11.01 3.08 -2.97
N THR A 332 -11.42 2.86 -4.22
CA THR A 332 -11.96 1.57 -4.66
C THR A 332 -10.99 0.78 -5.55
N ASP A 333 -10.03 1.45 -6.21
CA ASP A 333 -9.23 0.82 -7.26
C ASP A 333 -7.77 0.56 -6.88
N LEU A 334 -7.34 0.84 -5.64
CA LEU A 334 -5.96 0.57 -5.21
C LEU A 334 -5.56 -0.90 -5.36
N THR A 335 -6.49 -1.84 -5.19
CA THR A 335 -6.26 -3.26 -5.46
C THR A 335 -5.93 -3.51 -6.94
N ARG A 336 -6.60 -2.79 -7.86
CA ARG A 336 -6.35 -2.88 -9.31
C ARG A 336 -5.02 -2.25 -9.67
N LEU A 337 -4.69 -1.12 -9.06
CA LEU A 337 -3.37 -0.51 -9.20
C LEU A 337 -2.29 -1.49 -8.73
N GLY A 338 -2.47 -2.17 -7.60
CA GLY A 338 -1.54 -3.20 -7.13
C GLY A 338 -1.35 -4.38 -8.10
N ALA A 339 -2.42 -4.81 -8.77
CA ALA A 339 -2.33 -5.82 -9.83
C ALA A 339 -1.51 -5.31 -11.02
N LEU A 340 -1.77 -4.07 -11.47
CA LEU A 340 -1.00 -3.42 -12.53
C LEU A 340 0.49 -3.26 -12.19
N LEU A 341 0.81 -2.90 -10.94
CA LEU A 341 2.20 -2.80 -10.46
C LEU A 341 2.91 -4.16 -10.50
N ALA A 342 2.19 -5.25 -10.19
CA ALA A 342 2.73 -6.60 -10.27
C ALA A 342 2.91 -7.07 -11.72
N GLU A 343 1.99 -6.71 -12.61
CA GLU A 343 2.04 -7.04 -14.04
C GLU A 343 3.20 -6.34 -14.75
N ILE A 344 3.38 -5.03 -14.54
CA ILE A 344 4.48 -4.26 -15.15
C ILE A 344 5.83 -4.70 -14.58
N GLY A 345 5.91 -4.97 -13.27
CA GLY A 345 7.17 -5.25 -12.57
C GLY A 345 8.06 -4.01 -12.44
N ASP A 346 9.02 -4.02 -11.52
CA ASP A 346 10.06 -2.99 -11.33
C ASP A 346 9.59 -1.52 -11.37
N VAL A 347 8.35 -1.26 -10.93
CA VAL A 347 7.80 0.10 -10.85
C VAL A 347 8.48 0.87 -9.73
N ALA A 348 9.25 1.89 -10.09
CA ALA A 348 10.05 2.68 -9.17
C ALA A 348 9.35 3.98 -8.74
N LEU A 349 8.51 4.56 -9.61
CA LEU A 349 7.82 5.81 -9.36
C LEU A 349 6.37 5.76 -9.86
N ILE A 350 5.44 6.23 -9.03
CA ILE A 350 4.05 6.50 -9.40
C ILE A 350 3.82 8.00 -9.20
N VAL A 351 3.42 8.70 -10.26
CA VAL A 351 3.06 10.11 -10.24
C VAL A 351 1.55 10.24 -10.31
N ILE A 352 0.97 11.04 -9.41
CA ILE A 352 -0.48 11.32 -9.38
C ILE A 352 -0.67 12.83 -9.45
N ASP A 353 -1.16 13.32 -10.59
CA ASP A 353 -1.18 14.76 -10.90
C ASP A 353 -2.49 15.22 -11.56
N PRO A 354 -3.35 15.99 -10.84
CA PRO A 354 -3.33 16.25 -9.41
C PRO A 354 -3.96 15.10 -8.61
N ILE A 355 -3.57 14.93 -7.34
CA ILE A 355 -4.19 13.91 -6.47
C ILE A 355 -5.70 14.12 -6.28
N THR A 356 -6.16 15.38 -6.31
CA THR A 356 -7.55 15.76 -6.11
C THR A 356 -8.50 15.22 -7.17
N ALA A 357 -8.01 14.90 -8.36
CA ALA A 357 -8.83 14.31 -9.43
C ALA A 357 -9.27 12.87 -9.14
N TYR A 358 -8.61 12.18 -8.21
CA TYR A 358 -8.79 10.75 -7.97
C TYR A 358 -9.43 10.44 -6.59
N LEU A 359 -9.83 11.45 -5.82
CA LEU A 359 -10.35 11.27 -4.46
C LEU A 359 -11.83 10.83 -4.42
N GLY A 360 -12.54 10.88 -5.53
CA GLY A 360 -13.98 10.62 -5.57
C GLY A 360 -14.77 11.66 -4.78
N GLU A 361 -15.68 11.22 -3.92
CA GLU A 361 -16.53 12.09 -3.08
C GLU A 361 -15.86 12.61 -1.80
N ALA A 362 -14.58 12.27 -1.57
CA ALA A 362 -13.90 12.67 -0.34
C ALA A 362 -13.57 14.16 -0.30
N ASP A 363 -13.74 14.78 0.88
CA ASP A 363 -13.49 16.21 1.08
C ASP A 363 -12.00 16.47 1.31
N SER A 364 -11.38 17.19 0.35
CA SER A 364 -9.96 17.54 0.38
C SER A 364 -9.53 18.39 1.57
N HIS A 365 -10.47 19.00 2.29
CA HIS A 365 -10.21 19.86 3.44
C HIS A 365 -10.29 19.11 4.78
N LYS A 366 -10.78 17.86 4.81
CA LYS A 366 -10.89 17.07 6.03
C LYS A 366 -9.69 16.17 6.24
N ASN A 367 -8.85 16.53 7.22
CA ASN A 367 -7.62 15.80 7.59
C ASN A 367 -7.82 14.28 7.81
N ALA A 368 -8.95 13.88 8.42
CA ALA A 368 -9.22 12.47 8.70
C ALA A 368 -9.50 11.66 7.42
N GLU A 369 -10.27 12.22 6.48
CA GLU A 369 -10.59 11.58 5.20
C GLU A 369 -9.34 11.45 4.34
N ILE A 370 -8.50 12.49 4.28
CA ILE A 370 -7.22 12.44 3.55
C ILE A 370 -6.27 11.39 4.13
N ARG A 371 -6.16 11.27 5.45
CA ARG A 371 -5.34 10.22 6.06
C ARG A 371 -5.88 8.82 5.76
N ALA A 372 -7.20 8.65 5.78
CA ALA A 372 -7.84 7.39 5.44
C ALA A 372 -7.61 6.97 3.98
N LEU A 373 -7.39 7.92 3.07
CA LEU A 373 -7.05 7.67 1.66
C LEU A 373 -5.54 7.44 1.44
N LEU A 374 -4.70 8.23 2.11
CA LEU A 374 -3.25 8.12 1.94
C LEU A 374 -2.65 6.91 2.64
N SER A 375 -3.27 6.39 3.71
CA SER A 375 -2.75 5.21 4.42
C SER A 375 -2.74 3.96 3.52
N PRO A 376 -3.85 3.56 2.87
CA PRO A 376 -3.84 2.43 1.95
C PRO A 376 -2.90 2.61 0.75
N LEU A 377 -2.78 3.85 0.23
CA LEU A 377 -1.82 4.17 -0.84
C LEU A 377 -0.37 4.01 -0.35
N SER A 378 -0.07 4.40 0.89
CA SER A 378 1.25 4.20 1.49
C SER A 378 1.56 2.72 1.73
N ASP A 379 0.56 1.91 2.10
CA ASP A 379 0.72 0.47 2.26
C ASP A 379 0.99 -0.21 0.91
N LEU A 380 0.28 0.21 -0.15
CA LEU A 380 0.52 -0.25 -1.51
C LEU A 380 1.95 0.12 -1.96
N ALA A 381 2.35 1.37 -1.77
CA ALA A 381 3.71 1.82 -2.09
C ALA A 381 4.75 0.96 -1.36
N ALA A 382 4.60 0.75 -0.05
CA ALA A 382 5.50 -0.04 0.76
C ALA A 382 5.59 -1.51 0.30
N LYS A 383 4.45 -2.11 -0.06
CA LYS A 383 4.36 -3.49 -0.57
C LYS A 383 5.14 -3.67 -1.88
N HIS A 384 5.03 -2.72 -2.80
CA HIS A 384 5.66 -2.80 -4.13
C HIS A 384 7.04 -2.12 -4.20
N GLY A 385 7.49 -1.44 -3.15
CA GLY A 385 8.77 -0.72 -3.15
C GLY A 385 8.81 0.49 -4.10
N ALA A 386 7.65 0.95 -4.58
CA ALA A 386 7.51 2.12 -5.44
C ALA A 386 7.47 3.41 -4.62
N ALA A 387 8.10 4.48 -5.09
CA ALA A 387 7.86 5.81 -4.54
C ALA A 387 6.59 6.40 -5.15
N VAL A 388 5.79 7.10 -4.36
CA VAL A 388 4.60 7.80 -4.86
C VAL A 388 4.78 9.31 -4.69
N VAL A 389 4.61 10.06 -5.78
CA VAL A 389 4.65 11.53 -5.77
C VAL A 389 3.27 12.04 -6.17
N CYS A 390 2.60 12.68 -5.22
CA CYS A 390 1.28 13.25 -5.41
C CYS A 390 1.39 14.77 -5.56
N VAL A 391 0.81 15.31 -6.64
CA VAL A 391 0.81 16.75 -6.90
C VAL A 391 -0.48 17.38 -6.37
N SER A 392 -0.36 18.55 -5.74
CA SER A 392 -1.50 19.34 -5.27
C SER A 392 -1.30 20.81 -5.61
N HIS A 393 -2.39 21.48 -6.00
CA HIS A 393 -2.41 22.94 -6.12
C HIS A 393 -2.65 23.57 -4.74
N LEU A 394 -2.05 24.74 -4.50
CA LEU A 394 -2.39 25.58 -3.34
C LEU A 394 -3.63 26.43 -3.66
N ASN A 395 -4.58 26.51 -2.73
CA ASN A 395 -5.79 27.32 -2.91
C ASN A 395 -5.52 28.80 -2.66
N LYS A 396 -6.12 29.67 -3.49
CA LYS A 396 -6.14 31.13 -3.30
C LYS A 396 -7.29 31.50 -2.36
N SER A 397 -7.08 31.46 -1.04
CA SER A 397 -8.02 32.08 -0.10
C SER A 397 -7.31 32.77 1.06
N GLY A 398 -7.42 34.10 1.09
CA GLY A 398 -7.35 34.95 2.29
C GLY A 398 -5.98 35.16 2.93
N GLY A 399 -5.63 36.42 3.22
CA GLY A 399 -4.38 36.81 3.88
C GLY A 399 -4.17 36.09 5.21
N GLY A 400 -3.06 35.35 5.30
CA GLY A 400 -2.59 34.61 6.45
C GLY A 400 -1.17 34.11 6.19
N ASP A 401 -0.49 33.65 7.25
CA ASP A 401 0.88 33.15 7.27
C ASP A 401 1.16 32.14 6.13
N ALA A 402 2.43 31.99 5.74
CA ALA A 402 2.90 31.03 4.73
C ALA A 402 2.26 29.65 4.88
N LEU A 403 2.20 29.18 6.14
CA LEU A 403 1.56 27.93 6.55
C LEU A 403 0.03 27.97 6.48
N THR A 404 -0.61 29.12 6.70
CA THR A 404 -2.07 29.28 6.59
C THR A 404 -2.53 29.29 5.11
N ARG A 405 -1.68 29.72 4.17
CA ARG A 405 -1.96 29.64 2.72
C ARG A 405 -1.89 28.23 2.14
N VAL A 406 -1.38 27.28 2.92
CA VAL A 406 -1.43 25.85 2.63
C VAL A 406 -2.84 25.28 2.92
N THR A 407 -3.83 26.06 3.35
CA THR A 407 -5.16 25.59 3.83
C THR A 407 -5.89 24.58 2.92
N GLY A 408 -5.72 24.63 1.60
CA GLY A 408 -6.27 23.62 0.68
C GLY A 408 -5.50 22.29 0.64
N SER A 409 -4.20 22.32 0.93
CA SER A 409 -3.28 21.17 0.87
C SER A 409 -2.74 20.75 2.24
N MET A 410 -3.12 21.44 3.33
CA MET A 410 -2.61 21.19 4.69
C MET A 410 -2.86 19.76 5.12
N ALA A 411 -4.03 19.20 4.77
CA ALA A 411 -4.36 17.82 5.05
C ALA A 411 -3.37 16.85 4.42
N PHE A 412 -3.02 17.08 3.14
CA PHE A 412 -2.07 16.25 2.42
C PHE A 412 -0.63 16.44 2.93
N VAL A 413 -0.19 17.67 3.12
CA VAL A 413 1.14 18.00 3.65
C VAL A 413 1.33 17.43 5.06
N ALA A 414 0.32 17.54 5.91
CA ALA A 414 0.36 17.00 7.27
C ALA A 414 0.38 15.47 7.30
N ALA A 415 -0.37 14.82 6.40
CA ALA A 415 -0.45 13.36 6.32
C ALA A 415 0.79 12.72 5.69
N ALA A 416 1.47 13.41 4.77
CA ALA A 416 2.65 12.89 4.09
C ALA A 416 3.91 12.86 4.99
N ARG A 417 4.82 11.94 4.66
CA ARG A 417 6.14 11.81 5.33
C ARG A 417 7.13 12.84 4.84
N ALA A 418 7.07 13.17 3.55
CA ALA A 418 7.81 14.25 2.93
C ALA A 418 6.83 15.10 2.10
N ALA A 419 7.02 16.41 2.16
CA ALA A 419 6.26 17.39 1.39
C ALA A 419 7.20 18.49 0.92
N PHE A 420 7.09 18.82 -0.36
CA PHE A 420 7.87 19.83 -1.04
C PHE A 420 6.94 20.86 -1.66
N ILE A 421 7.47 22.06 -1.90
CA ILE A 421 6.77 23.12 -2.61
C ILE A 421 7.57 23.55 -3.83
N VAL A 422 6.86 23.75 -4.95
CA VAL A 422 7.34 24.53 -6.08
C VAL A 422 6.85 25.96 -5.93
N ALA A 423 7.78 26.91 -5.81
CA ALA A 423 7.51 28.33 -5.68
C ALA A 423 8.26 29.13 -6.75
N LYS A 424 7.80 30.37 -7.02
CA LYS A 424 8.60 31.32 -7.80
C LYS A 424 9.73 31.85 -6.92
N ASP A 425 10.88 32.06 -7.53
CA ASP A 425 11.89 32.91 -6.91
C ASP A 425 11.40 34.37 -6.97
N GLN A 426 11.58 35.10 -5.87
CA GLN A 426 11.19 36.50 -5.75
C GLN A 426 12.23 37.43 -6.38
N GLU A 427 13.48 36.98 -6.48
CA GLU A 427 14.58 37.76 -7.06
C GLU A 427 14.69 37.54 -8.58
N ASN A 428 14.11 36.45 -9.10
CA ASN A 428 14.17 36.10 -10.53
C ASN A 428 12.87 35.43 -11.01
N GLU A 429 12.07 36.15 -11.80
CA GLU A 429 10.78 35.67 -12.30
C GLU A 429 10.84 34.44 -13.22
N ALA A 430 11.99 34.14 -13.83
CA ALA A 430 12.19 32.95 -14.66
C ALA A 430 12.61 31.73 -13.82
N ARG A 431 13.07 31.95 -12.59
CA ARG A 431 13.57 30.91 -11.67
C ARG A 431 12.45 30.39 -10.79
N ARG A 432 12.51 29.08 -10.52
CA ARG A 432 11.58 28.34 -9.65
C ARG A 432 12.39 27.62 -8.59
N LEU A 433 11.77 27.42 -7.44
CA LEU A 433 12.38 26.81 -6.27
C LEU A 433 11.60 25.55 -5.91
N PHE A 434 12.31 24.44 -5.71
CA PHE A 434 11.80 23.19 -5.14
C PHE A 434 12.32 23.10 -3.69
N LEU A 435 11.47 23.42 -2.73
CA LEU A 435 11.85 23.59 -1.32
C LEU A 435 11.16 22.56 -0.42
N PRO A 436 11.84 22.04 0.61
CA PRO A 436 11.17 21.22 1.62
C PRO A 436 10.17 22.07 2.43
N LEU A 437 8.92 21.61 2.52
CA LEU A 437 7.96 22.08 3.53
C LEU A 437 8.05 21.25 4.81
N LYS A 438 8.28 19.95 4.64
CA LYS A 438 8.38 18.96 5.72
C LYS A 438 9.13 17.75 5.19
N ASN A 439 10.10 17.24 5.95
CA ASN A 439 10.74 15.97 5.63
C ASN A 439 11.08 15.20 6.91
N ASN A 440 10.18 14.32 7.32
CA ASN A 440 10.32 13.62 8.61
C ASN A 440 11.42 12.54 8.62
N ILE A 441 12.01 12.25 7.46
CA ILE A 441 12.88 11.08 7.26
C ILE A 441 14.15 11.40 6.48
N GLY A 442 14.40 12.67 6.16
CA GLY A 442 15.49 13.11 5.30
C GLY A 442 15.84 14.59 5.53
N ASN A 443 16.58 15.17 4.60
CA ASN A 443 17.05 16.54 4.68
C ASN A 443 15.90 17.56 4.51
N ASP A 444 15.81 18.51 5.42
CA ASP A 444 14.85 19.63 5.39
C ASP A 444 15.52 21.02 5.34
N GLN A 445 16.85 21.07 5.23
CA GLN A 445 17.66 22.30 5.33
C GLN A 445 17.94 22.97 3.98
N THR A 446 17.95 22.21 2.88
CA THR A 446 18.32 22.71 1.55
C THR A 446 17.28 22.39 0.50
N GLY A 447 16.97 23.37 -0.34
CA GLY A 447 16.15 23.22 -1.53
C GLY A 447 16.97 23.12 -2.81
N LEU A 448 16.26 23.13 -3.94
CA LEU A 448 16.82 23.15 -5.29
C LEU A 448 16.22 24.31 -6.08
N ALA A 449 16.95 24.80 -7.08
CA ALA A 449 16.45 25.77 -8.03
C ALA A 449 16.42 25.20 -9.45
N PHE A 450 15.48 25.68 -10.26
CA PHE A 450 15.35 25.29 -11.66
C PHE A 450 14.68 26.37 -12.50
N ALA A 451 14.83 26.26 -13.81
CA ALA A 451 14.06 27.01 -14.79
C ALA A 451 13.25 26.07 -15.68
N VAL A 452 12.13 26.54 -16.19
CA VAL A 452 11.36 25.84 -17.25
C VAL A 452 11.85 26.40 -18.58
N GLN A 453 12.51 25.56 -19.37
CA GLN A 453 13.09 25.94 -20.66
C GLN A 453 12.21 25.41 -21.79
N SER A 454 11.91 26.25 -22.78
CA SER A 454 11.27 25.82 -24.02
C SER A 454 12.15 24.83 -24.79
N ALA A 455 11.52 23.80 -25.35
CA ALA A 455 12.17 22.78 -26.15
C ALA A 455 11.28 22.44 -27.36
N GLN A 456 11.86 21.79 -28.36
CA GLN A 456 11.12 21.28 -29.51
C GLN A 456 11.43 19.80 -29.70
N VAL A 457 10.40 19.01 -29.95
CA VAL A 457 10.53 17.59 -30.30
C VAL A 457 9.97 17.35 -31.70
N LYS A 458 10.56 16.39 -32.41
CA LYS A 458 10.13 16.05 -33.78
C LYS A 458 8.98 15.06 -33.72
N SER A 459 7.91 15.35 -34.44
CA SER A 459 6.78 14.43 -34.63
C SER A 459 6.46 14.25 -36.11
N ALA A 460 5.60 13.28 -36.43
CA ALA A 460 5.09 13.09 -37.79
C ALA A 460 4.29 14.29 -38.31
N ALA A 461 3.71 15.10 -37.42
CA ALA A 461 2.93 16.31 -37.75
C ALA A 461 3.78 17.59 -37.79
N GLY A 462 5.10 17.50 -37.56
CA GLY A 462 6.01 18.65 -37.49
C GLY A 462 6.70 18.79 -36.13
N LEU A 463 7.30 19.96 -35.89
CA LEU A 463 7.93 20.28 -34.60
C LEU A 463 6.84 20.61 -33.57
N ILE A 464 6.87 19.90 -32.43
CA ILE A 464 6.01 20.19 -31.29
C ILE A 464 6.79 21.06 -30.32
N GLU A 465 6.27 22.26 -30.02
CA GLU A 465 6.79 23.10 -28.95
C GLU A 465 6.39 22.52 -27.59
N THR A 466 7.37 22.40 -26.70
CA THR A 466 7.20 21.83 -25.37
C THR A 466 8.19 22.47 -24.40
N SER A 467 8.34 21.90 -23.20
CA SER A 467 9.26 22.41 -22.18
C SER A 467 9.93 21.29 -21.39
N ARG A 468 11.07 21.61 -20.80
CA ARG A 468 11.81 20.74 -19.88
C ARG A 468 12.35 21.52 -18.69
N VAL A 469 12.61 20.81 -17.61
CA VAL A 469 13.27 21.38 -16.43
C VAL A 469 14.78 21.46 -16.67
N LEU A 470 15.35 22.62 -16.37
CA LEU A 470 16.80 22.80 -16.24
C LEU A 470 17.11 23.09 -14.78
N TRP A 471 17.67 22.09 -14.08
CA TRP A 471 18.09 22.23 -12.69
C TRP A 471 19.38 23.03 -12.59
N GLU A 472 19.47 23.90 -11.59
CA GLU A 472 20.74 24.50 -11.18
C GLU A 472 21.63 23.44 -10.50
N PRO A 473 22.96 23.56 -10.62
CA PRO A 473 23.88 22.55 -10.09
C PRO A 473 24.07 22.62 -8.58
N GLU A 474 23.76 23.76 -7.95
CA GLU A 474 23.98 24.01 -6.53
C GLU A 474 22.65 24.01 -5.74
N PRO A 475 22.67 23.56 -4.46
CA PRO A 475 21.50 23.66 -3.60
C PRO A 475 21.22 25.12 -3.21
N VAL A 476 19.98 25.41 -2.82
CA VAL A 476 19.58 26.70 -2.25
C VAL A 476 19.29 26.55 -0.76
N THR A 477 19.57 27.60 0.02
CA THR A 477 19.30 27.64 1.47
C THR A 477 18.02 28.40 1.82
N VAL A 478 17.38 29.03 0.83
CA VAL A 478 16.10 29.74 1.03
C VAL A 478 15.03 28.75 1.49
N THR A 479 14.29 29.13 2.53
CA THR A 479 13.28 28.25 3.13
C THR A 479 11.90 28.46 2.51
N ALA A 480 11.03 27.44 2.58
CA ALA A 480 9.67 27.57 2.09
C ALA A 480 8.90 28.71 2.77
N ASN A 481 9.13 28.95 4.06
CA ASN A 481 8.49 30.03 4.81
C ASN A 481 8.91 31.41 4.29
N GLU A 482 10.19 31.62 3.99
CA GLU A 482 10.68 32.89 3.42
C GLU A 482 10.00 33.24 2.09
N VAL A 483 9.77 32.25 1.24
CA VAL A 483 9.14 32.44 -0.08
C VAL A 483 7.62 32.57 0.03
N LEU A 484 7.01 31.92 1.01
CA LEU A 484 5.56 31.85 1.19
C LEU A 484 4.96 32.96 2.08
N VAL A 485 5.74 33.81 2.73
CA VAL A 485 5.18 34.96 3.48
C VAL A 485 4.78 36.07 2.49
N PRO A 486 3.54 36.59 2.53
CA PRO A 486 3.17 37.74 1.71
C PRO A 486 4.00 38.90 2.19
N GLN A 487 4.72 39.50 1.25
CA GLN A 487 5.53 40.64 1.58
C GLN A 487 4.57 41.82 1.63
N GLY A 488 4.46 42.43 2.82
CA GLY A 488 3.98 43.79 2.93
C GLY A 488 4.86 44.72 2.08
N ASP A 489 4.38 45.94 1.90
CA ASP A 489 4.98 46.99 1.08
C ASP A 489 6.54 46.99 1.16
N PRO A 490 7.27 47.02 0.03
CA PRO A 490 8.73 47.14 0.00
C PRO A 490 9.29 48.23 0.94
N GLU A 491 8.58 49.34 1.12
CA GLU A 491 8.96 50.40 2.07
C GLU A 491 8.91 49.93 3.54
N GLU A 492 7.89 49.14 3.90
CA GLU A 492 7.72 48.60 5.25
C GLU A 492 8.81 47.55 5.57
N ARG A 493 9.35 46.87 4.55
CA ARG A 493 10.47 45.92 4.69
C ARG A 493 11.80 46.59 4.92
N SER A 494 12.12 47.65 4.17
CA SER A 494 13.32 48.46 4.43
C SER A 494 13.27 48.98 5.87
N ALA A 495 12.14 49.57 6.27
CA ALA A 495 11.98 50.12 7.62
C ALA A 495 12.16 49.07 8.74
N VAL A 496 11.70 47.83 8.55
CA VAL A 496 11.91 46.74 9.52
C VAL A 496 13.37 46.27 9.53
N GLU A 497 14.04 46.20 8.39
CA GLU A 497 15.45 45.79 8.30
C GLU A 497 16.40 46.87 8.83
N ASP A 498 16.11 48.13 8.55
CA ASP A 498 16.82 49.29 9.09
C ASP A 498 16.64 49.35 10.63
N ALA A 499 15.40 49.12 11.12
CA ALA A 499 15.14 49.00 12.55
C ALA A 499 15.84 47.79 13.19
N ARG A 500 16.05 46.71 12.41
CA ARG A 500 16.79 45.52 12.84
C ARG A 500 18.27 45.81 13.01
N GLN A 501 18.90 46.46 12.05
CA GLN A 501 20.31 46.85 12.16
C GLN A 501 20.52 47.85 13.31
N PHE A 502 19.63 48.83 13.43
CA PHE A 502 19.61 49.78 14.54
C PHE A 502 19.54 49.08 15.91
N LEU A 503 18.56 48.19 16.09
CA LEU A 503 18.36 47.50 17.36
C LEU A 503 19.49 46.53 17.69
N ALA A 504 20.06 45.85 16.68
CA ALA A 504 21.21 44.98 16.85
C ALA A 504 22.45 45.75 17.33
N GLY A 505 22.69 46.96 16.80
CA GLY A 505 23.76 47.84 17.27
C GLY A 505 23.54 48.30 18.70
N LEU A 506 22.32 48.68 19.06
CA LEU A 506 21.99 49.17 20.40
C LEU A 506 22.14 48.11 21.49
N LEU A 507 21.91 46.84 21.15
CA LEU A 507 22.01 45.70 22.07
C LEU A 507 23.36 44.95 21.98
N ALA A 508 24.30 45.42 21.14
CA ALA A 508 25.57 44.75 20.90
C ALA A 508 26.45 44.71 22.17
N ASP A 509 26.43 45.78 22.95
CA ASP A 509 27.26 45.95 24.16
C ASP A 509 26.57 45.44 25.44
N GLY A 510 25.39 44.83 25.32
CA GLY A 510 24.68 44.18 26.41
C GLY A 510 23.22 44.64 26.60
N PRO A 511 22.61 44.29 27.75
CA PRO A 511 21.20 44.54 27.98
C PRO A 511 20.84 46.03 28.10
N VAL A 512 19.77 46.47 27.43
CA VAL A 512 19.29 47.87 27.45
C VAL A 512 17.84 47.95 27.93
N HIS A 513 17.50 48.99 28.71
CA HIS A 513 16.14 49.22 29.17
C HIS A 513 15.19 49.56 28.02
N ALA A 514 14.03 48.91 27.97
CA ALA A 514 13.02 49.09 26.92
C ALA A 514 12.55 50.54 26.78
N GLY A 515 12.54 51.32 27.87
CA GLY A 515 12.22 52.75 27.83
C GLY A 515 13.28 53.57 27.10
N GLN A 516 14.56 53.21 27.24
CA GLN A 516 15.67 53.84 26.54
C GLN A 516 15.66 53.43 25.05
N ILE A 517 15.44 52.15 24.75
CA ILE A 517 15.28 51.64 23.37
C ILE A 517 14.17 52.39 22.65
N LYS A 518 13.04 52.64 23.32
CA LYS A 518 11.92 53.39 22.75
C LYS A 518 12.29 54.84 22.44
N LYS A 519 12.99 55.51 23.35
CA LYS A 519 13.46 56.88 23.16
C LYS A 519 14.46 57.00 22.01
N ASP A 520 15.39 56.06 21.92
CA ASP A 520 16.41 56.04 20.85
C ASP A 520 15.80 55.69 19.50
N ALA A 521 14.81 54.79 19.47
CA ALA A 521 14.04 54.48 18.28
C ALA A 521 13.21 55.66 17.77
N ASP A 522 12.51 56.37 18.67
CA ASP A 522 11.75 57.58 18.32
C ASP A 522 12.70 58.67 17.76
N GLY A 523 13.90 58.81 18.34
CA GLY A 523 14.94 59.72 17.84
C GLY A 523 15.55 59.33 16.49
N ALA A 524 15.60 58.03 16.18
CA ALA A 524 16.02 57.50 14.89
C ALA A 524 14.89 57.41 13.84
N GLY A 525 13.68 57.85 14.18
CA GLY A 525 12.54 57.89 13.26
C GLY A 525 11.80 56.55 13.09
N PHE A 526 12.04 55.55 13.95
CA PHE A 526 11.37 54.26 13.86
C PHE A 526 10.06 54.24 14.65
N ASN A 527 8.98 53.72 14.03
CA ASN A 527 7.76 53.42 14.75
C ASN A 527 7.99 52.29 15.77
N TRP A 528 7.51 52.45 17.00
CA TRP A 528 7.66 51.45 18.06
C TRP A 528 7.19 50.03 17.67
N ARG A 529 6.13 49.91 16.86
CA ARG A 529 5.68 48.59 16.34
C ARG A 529 6.71 47.95 15.40
N THR A 530 7.42 48.75 14.60
CA THR A 530 8.50 48.29 13.71
C THR A 530 9.68 47.77 14.51
N VAL A 531 10.04 48.45 15.60
CA VAL A 531 11.10 48.02 16.53
C VAL A 531 10.74 46.74 17.27
N GLN A 532 9.48 46.58 17.68
CA GLN A 532 9.00 45.34 18.29
C GLN A 532 9.10 44.15 17.32
N ARG A 533 8.71 44.34 16.05
CA ARG A 533 8.86 43.33 15.00
C ARG A 533 10.34 43.01 14.70
N ALA A 534 11.20 44.02 14.64
CA ALA A 534 12.64 43.85 14.46
C ALA A 534 13.27 43.06 15.62
N ALA A 535 12.85 43.33 16.86
CA ALA A 535 13.27 42.61 18.05
C ALA A 535 12.85 41.12 18.03
N ASP A 536 11.63 40.83 17.56
CA ASP A 536 11.17 39.44 17.41
C ASP A 536 12.01 38.69 16.37
N ARG A 537 12.37 39.34 15.25
CA ARG A 537 13.25 38.77 14.21
C ARG A 537 14.70 38.57 14.67
N LEU A 538 15.20 39.43 15.56
CA LEU A 538 16.54 39.31 16.15
C LEU A 538 16.62 38.28 17.28
N GLY A 539 15.48 37.72 17.73
CA GLY A 539 15.45 36.84 18.89
C GLY A 539 15.83 37.54 20.19
N VAL A 540 15.44 38.81 20.36
CA VAL A 540 15.73 39.60 21.56
C VAL A 540 14.99 39.02 22.76
N GLU A 541 15.73 38.69 23.81
CA GLU A 541 15.16 38.29 25.10
C GLU A 541 14.68 39.52 25.88
N ARG A 542 13.43 39.51 26.34
CA ARG A 542 12.83 40.58 27.13
C ARG A 542 12.60 40.08 28.55
N LYS A 543 13.38 40.58 29.53
CA LYS A 543 13.26 40.20 30.95
C LYS A 543 12.85 41.40 31.79
N LYS A 544 12.05 41.17 32.82
CA LYS A 544 11.67 42.22 33.78
C LYS A 544 12.77 42.31 34.84
N ALA A 545 13.45 43.45 34.93
CA ALA A 545 14.61 43.62 35.83
C ALA A 545 14.22 43.70 37.32
N GLY A 546 12.96 44.03 37.63
CA GLY A 546 12.42 44.04 38.99
C GLY A 546 11.00 44.58 39.05
N MET A 547 10.39 44.57 40.25
CA MET A 547 8.99 45.01 40.44
C MET A 547 8.80 46.52 40.19
N ARG A 548 9.88 47.32 40.29
CA ARG A 548 9.91 48.77 40.00
C ARG A 548 10.91 49.19 38.89
N GLU A 549 11.63 48.26 38.28
CA GLU A 549 12.80 48.55 37.41
C GLU A 549 12.56 48.30 35.90
N GLY A 550 11.31 48.06 35.50
CA GLY A 550 10.91 47.98 34.09
C GLY A 550 11.44 46.75 33.33
N TRP A 551 11.31 46.78 32.00
CA TRP A 551 11.76 45.71 31.10
C TRP A 551 13.13 46.02 30.51
N VAL A 552 13.97 45.01 30.42
CA VAL A 552 15.31 45.04 29.82
C VAL A 552 15.36 44.04 28.67
N TRP A 553 15.94 44.47 27.55
CA TRP A 553 16.05 43.68 26.33
C TRP A 553 17.52 43.33 26.11
N ASN A 554 17.80 42.12 25.65
CA ASN A 554 19.15 41.65 25.37
C ASN A 554 19.17 40.72 24.15
N LEU A 555 20.27 40.66 23.41
CA LEU A 555 20.45 39.62 22.40
C LEU A 555 20.61 38.25 23.07
N ALA A 556 19.98 37.22 22.50
CA ALA A 556 20.21 35.85 22.95
C ALA A 556 21.69 35.46 22.73
N PRO A 557 22.31 34.71 23.66
CA PRO A 557 23.70 34.29 23.49
C PRO A 557 23.85 33.44 22.22
N LYS A 558 24.81 33.80 21.35
CA LYS A 558 25.19 32.97 20.20
C LYS A 558 25.67 31.61 20.72
N VAL A 559 24.98 30.53 20.34
CA VAL A 559 25.50 29.17 20.53
C VAL A 559 26.67 28.98 19.56
N THR A 560 27.89 29.28 19.99
CA THR A 560 29.13 28.92 19.29
C THR A 560 29.48 27.47 19.60
N GLY A 561 28.88 26.55 18.85
CA GLY A 561 29.15 25.11 18.98
C GLY A 561 30.30 24.63 18.09
N LYS A 562 31.55 24.76 18.56
CA LYS A 562 32.65 23.76 18.51
C LYS A 562 34.00 24.45 18.73
N ALA A 563 34.62 24.17 19.87
CA ALA A 563 36.07 24.29 20.00
C ALA A 563 36.71 23.19 19.14
N GLU A 564 37.42 23.60 18.09
CA GLU A 564 38.44 22.78 17.46
C GLU A 564 39.48 22.43 18.52
N ARG A 565 39.63 21.14 18.82
CA ARG A 565 40.80 20.64 19.53
C ARG A 565 41.89 20.48 18.48
N ASP A 566 42.85 21.40 18.52
CA ASP A 566 44.16 21.24 17.90
C ASP A 566 44.74 19.88 18.28
N THR A 567 44.92 19.01 17.28
CA THR A 567 45.69 17.78 17.42
C THR A 567 47.15 18.14 17.16
N GLN A 568 47.88 18.56 18.20
CA GLN A 568 49.33 18.57 18.18
C GLN A 568 49.86 17.16 18.45
N ILE A 569 50.57 16.62 17.48
CA ILE A 569 51.39 15.42 17.61
C ILE A 569 52.58 15.78 18.51
N MET A 570 52.60 15.26 19.73
CA MET A 570 53.77 15.25 20.61
C MET A 570 54.05 13.80 21.01
N VAL A 571 55.15 13.28 20.49
CA VAL A 571 55.73 12.00 20.85
C VAL A 571 56.30 12.11 22.27
N ALA A 572 55.84 11.26 23.19
CA ALA A 572 56.54 10.99 24.43
C ALA A 572 56.40 9.51 24.83
N SER A 573 57.55 8.96 25.17
CA SER A 573 57.89 7.60 25.51
C SER A 573 57.34 7.10 26.85
N SER A 574 57.27 5.77 26.95
CA SER A 574 57.39 4.93 28.16
C SER A 574 56.16 4.70 29.04
N GLY A 575 55.93 3.42 29.36
CA GLY A 575 55.44 3.01 30.68
C GLY A 575 54.05 2.38 30.76
N SER A 576 54.01 1.05 30.59
CA SER A 576 53.23 0.08 31.36
C SER A 576 51.71 0.25 31.61
N VAL A 577 51.00 -0.80 31.18
CA VAL A 577 49.66 -1.29 31.57
C VAL A 577 49.43 -1.24 33.08
N VAL A 578 48.23 -0.81 33.54
CA VAL A 578 47.27 -1.51 34.45
C VAL A 578 46.03 -0.61 34.63
N ALA A 579 44.82 -1.12 34.36
CA ALA A 579 43.61 -0.69 35.06
C ALA A 579 42.66 -1.88 35.24
N PHE A 580 42.43 -2.22 36.51
CA PHE A 580 41.54 -3.27 36.99
C PHE A 580 40.05 -2.90 36.85
N GLU A 581 39.24 -3.93 36.69
CA GLU A 581 37.78 -3.95 36.79
C GLU A 581 37.25 -3.62 38.19
N GLY A 582 36.03 -3.09 38.20
CA GLY A 582 35.01 -3.32 39.24
C GLY A 582 33.70 -2.69 38.79
N GLY A 583 32.64 -3.41 38.45
CA GLY A 583 32.43 -4.84 38.32
C GLY A 583 31.08 -5.10 37.64
N ALA A 584 30.99 -6.28 37.01
CA ALA A 584 29.81 -7.06 36.62
C ALA A 584 28.75 -6.38 35.70
N GLU A 585 28.37 -6.92 34.55
CA GLU A 585 28.55 -8.26 33.98
C GLU A 585 28.33 -8.16 32.46
N ARG A 586 29.29 -8.70 31.68
CA ARG A 586 29.14 -8.98 30.24
C ARG A 586 28.41 -10.32 30.08
N VAL A 587 27.64 -10.46 29.00
CA VAL A 587 27.86 -11.58 28.05
C VAL A 587 27.73 -11.04 26.64
N GLU A 588 28.77 -11.34 25.87
CA GLU A 588 29.09 -10.94 24.50
C GLU A 588 28.24 -11.63 23.43
N VAL A 589 28.14 -11.01 22.26
CA VAL A 589 28.22 -11.73 20.98
C VAL A 589 29.20 -10.96 20.09
N GLU A 590 30.32 -11.63 19.77
CA GLU A 590 31.34 -11.21 18.79
C GLU A 590 30.76 -11.15 17.37
N ILE A 591 31.40 -10.30 16.56
CA ILE A 591 31.04 -9.93 15.18
C ILE A 591 31.41 -11.05 14.19
#